data_AF-A0A351J5K8-F1
#
_entry.id   AF-A0A351J5K8-F1
#
_cell.length_a   1.000
_cell.length_b   1.000
_cell.length_c   1.000
_cell.angle_alpha   90.00
_cell.angle_beta   90.00
_cell.angle_gamma   90.00
#
_symmetry.space_group_name_H-M   'P 1'
#
loop_
_entity.id
_entity.type
_entity.pdbx_description
1 polymer ?
#
loop_
_entity_poly.entity_id
_entity_poly.type
_entity_poly.pdbx_seq_one_letter_code
_entity_poly.pdbx_strand_id
1 'polypeptide(L)' 'METDRIVRLGLLYDFYGSLLTEKQRSVVERYCFDDLSLAEISAEEGNSRQAVHDLLQRVEELLENYEA' A
#
# COMPACT_ATOMS: atom_id res chain seq x y z
N MET A 1 -2.85 -15.69 5.26
CA MET A 1 -2.04 -15.86 4.03
C MET A 1 -1.67 -14.47 3.52
N GLU A 2 -0.60 -14.31 2.74
CA GLU A 2 -0.20 -13.00 2.17
C GLU A 2 -1.36 -12.33 1.43
N THR A 3 -2.19 -13.13 0.76
CA THR A 3 -3.45 -12.70 0.12
C THR A 3 -4.44 -12.04 1.07
N ASP A 4 -4.59 -12.51 2.31
CA ASP A 4 -5.55 -11.94 3.26
C ASP A 4 -5.16 -10.52 3.67
N ARG A 5 -3.84 -10.25 3.74
CA ARG A 5 -3.30 -8.91 4.05
C ARG A 5 -3.57 -7.94 2.90
N ILE A 6 -3.33 -8.37 1.66
CA ILE A 6 -3.61 -7.56 0.46
C ILE A 6 -5.10 -7.25 0.35
N VAL A 7 -5.97 -8.24 0.57
CA VAL A 7 -7.42 -8.05 0.56
C VAL A 7 -7.86 -7.08 1.66
N ARG A 8 -7.34 -7.21 2.89
CA ARG A 8 -7.65 -6.28 3.99
C ARG A 8 -7.19 -4.86 3.67
N LEU A 9 -5.98 -4.69 3.15
CA LEU A 9 -5.45 -3.39 2.74
C LEU A 9 -6.30 -2.76 1.64
N GLY A 10 -6.69 -3.52 0.60
CA GLY A 10 -7.58 -3.05 -0.45
C GLY A 10 -8.95 -2.62 0.06
N LEU A 11 -9.55 -3.40 0.97
CA LEU A 11 -10.84 -3.04 1.59
C LEU A 11 -10.74 -1.73 2.38
N LEU A 12 -9.71 -1.57 3.23
CA LEU A 12 -9.52 -0.34 3.98
C LEU A 12 -9.18 0.84 3.07
N TYR A 13 -8.47 0.60 1.97
CA TYR A 13 -8.17 1.61 0.97
C TYR A 13 -9.45 2.16 0.31
N ASP A 14 -10.44 1.31 0.02
CA ASP A 14 -11.71 1.76 -0.56
C ASP A 14 -12.47 2.76 0.35
N PHE A 15 -12.35 2.63 1.68
CA PHE A 15 -12.99 3.53 2.64
C PHE A 15 -12.13 4.75 2.99
N TYR A 16 -10.84 4.54 3.24
CA TYR A 16 -9.97 5.54 3.87
C TYR A 16 -8.85 6.04 2.93
N GLY A 17 -8.77 5.54 1.70
CA GLY A 17 -7.72 5.90 0.74
C GLY A 17 -7.66 7.40 0.44
N SER A 18 -8.78 8.11 0.54
CA SER A 18 -8.82 9.58 0.38
C SER A 18 -8.04 10.37 1.44
N LEU A 19 -7.74 9.75 2.59
CA LEU A 19 -6.94 10.34 3.68
C LEU A 19 -5.42 10.18 3.45
N LEU A 20 -5.03 9.36 2.47
CA LEU A 20 -3.65 9.11 2.14
C LEU A 20 -3.07 10.20 1.22
N THR A 21 -1.77 10.44 1.34
CA THR A 21 -1.02 11.25 0.37
C THR A 21 -1.03 10.59 -1.01
N GLU A 22 -0.84 11.38 -2.07
CA GLU A 22 -0.74 10.88 -3.45
C GLU A 22 0.30 9.76 -3.59
N LYS A 23 1.47 9.91 -2.94
CA LYS A 23 2.52 8.88 -2.95
C LYS A 23 2.08 7.57 -2.30
N GLN A 24 1.37 7.64 -1.18
CA GLN A 24 0.86 6.45 -0.48
C GLN A 24 -0.21 5.74 -1.32
N ARG A 25 -1.16 6.50 -1.87
CA ARG A 25 -2.21 5.97 -2.75
C ARG A 25 -1.62 5.25 -3.95
N SER A 26 -0.70 5.89 -4.66
CA SER A 26 -0.06 5.31 -5.84
C SER A 26 0.67 4.00 -5.54
N VAL A 27 1.32 3.88 -4.36
CA VAL A 27 1.99 2.63 -3.98
C VAL A 27 0.99 1.54 -3.58
N VAL A 28 -0.08 1.87 -2.88
CA VAL A 28 -1.14 0.91 -2.55
C VAL A 28 -1.88 0.45 -3.81
N GLU A 29 -2.21 1.36 -4.72
CA GLU A 29 -2.87 1.06 -6.00
C GLU A 29 -2.07 0.04 -6.81
N ARG A 30 -0.78 0.31 -6.99
CA ARG A 30 0.13 -0.58 -7.70
C ARG A 30 0.27 -1.95 -7.02
N TYR A 31 0.32 -1.98 -5.69
CA TYR A 31 0.50 -3.23 -4.95
C TYR A 31 -0.78 -4.07 -4.87
N CYS A 32 -1.93 -3.45 -4.60
CA CYS A 32 -3.19 -4.16 -4.34
C CYS A 32 -4.04 -4.40 -5.59
N PHE A 33 -3.93 -3.55 -6.61
CA PHE A 33 -4.84 -3.57 -7.77
C PHE A 33 -4.11 -3.88 -9.09
N ASP A 34 -2.86 -3.43 -9.25
CA ASP A 34 -2.05 -3.73 -10.43
C ASP A 34 -1.19 -4.99 -10.29
N ASP A 35 -1.23 -5.65 -9.12
CA ASP A 35 -0.47 -6.86 -8.79
C ASP A 35 1.06 -6.70 -8.97
N LEU A 36 1.57 -5.46 -8.81
CA LEU A 36 3.00 -5.19 -8.90
C LEU A 36 3.73 -5.62 -7.65
N SER A 37 4.86 -6.29 -7.84
CA SER A 37 5.77 -6.63 -6.76
C SER A 37 6.47 -5.39 -6.20
N LEU A 38 6.96 -5.49 -4.96
CA LEU A 38 7.78 -4.43 -4.34
C LEU A 38 9.01 -4.05 -5.18
N ALA A 39 9.55 -5.00 -5.96
CA ALA A 39 10.68 -4.76 -6.84
C ALA A 39 10.28 -3.89 -8.04
N GLU A 40 9.15 -4.21 -8.68
CA GLU A 40 8.60 -3.43 -9.81
C GLU A 40 8.24 -2.02 -9.37
N ILE A 41 7.54 -1.87 -8.24
CA ILE A 41 7.20 -0.55 -7.68
C ILE A 41 8.47 0.24 -7.36
N SER A 42 9.49 -0.39 -6.78
CA SER A 42 10.74 0.30 -6.42
C SER A 42 11.53 0.77 -7.66
N ALA A 43 11.46 0.00 -8.75
CA ALA A 43 12.11 0.35 -10.01
C ALA A 43 11.44 1.56 -10.67
N GLU A 44 10.11 1.64 -10.64
CA GLU A 44 9.36 2.79 -11.17
C GLU A 44 9.56 4.05 -10.33
N GLU A 45 9.62 3.90 -9.01
CA GLU A 45 9.71 5.03 -8.07
C GLU A 45 11.14 5.52 -7.81
N GLY A 46 12.14 4.86 -8.41
CA GLY A 46 13.56 5.20 -8.22
C GLY A 46 14.03 5.09 -6.78
N ASN A 47 13.42 4.20 -5.99
CA ASN A 47 13.74 3.99 -4.56
C ASN A 47 14.11 2.53 -4.28
N SER A 48 14.38 2.21 -3.01
CA SER A 48 14.71 0.83 -2.63
C SER A 48 13.46 0.01 -2.36
N ARG A 49 13.53 -1.31 -2.61
CA ARG A 49 12.49 -2.26 -2.21
C ARG A 49 12.11 -2.13 -0.73
N GLN A 50 13.08 -1.84 0.14
CA GLN A 50 12.84 -1.61 1.57
C GLN A 50 11.99 -0.36 1.80
N ALA A 51 12.24 0.73 1.07
CA ALA A 51 11.44 1.95 1.19
C ALA A 51 9.98 1.73 0.80
N VAL A 52 9.71 0.92 -0.24
CA VAL A 52 8.34 0.52 -0.63
C VAL A 52 7.68 -0.33 0.45
N HIS A 53 8.40 -1.33 0.97
CA HIS A 53 7.90 -2.19 2.05
C HIS A 53 7.52 -1.36 3.30
N ASP A 54 8.40 -0.48 3.75
CA ASP A 54 8.17 0.36 4.92
C ASP A 54 7.01 1.35 4.70
N LEU A 55 6.83 1.83 3.47
CA LEU A 55 5.69 2.67 3.12
C LEU A 55 4.37 1.91 3.21
N LEU A 56 4.29 0.71 2.62
CA LEU A 56 3.08 -0.13 2.68
C LEU A 56 2.73 -0.47 4.13
N GLN A 57 3.71 -0.85 4.95
CA GLN A 57 3.47 -1.15 6.37
C GLN A 57 2.90 0.06 7.11
N ARG A 58 3.46 1.26 6.91
CA ARG A 58 2.93 2.49 7.53
C ARG A 58 1.52 2.83 7.06
N VAL A 59 1.20 2.56 5.79
CA VAL A 59 -0.14 2.81 5.25
C VAL A 59 -1.14 1.83 5.84
N GLU A 60 -0.79 0.54 5.94
CA GLU A 60 -1.63 -0.45 6.63
C GLU A 60 -1.92 -0.04 8.07
N GLU A 61 -0.89 0.31 8.84
CA GLU A 61 -1.04 0.79 10.22
C GLU A 61 -1.93 2.04 10.29
N LEU A 62 -1.77 2.98 9.36
CA LEU A 62 -2.57 4.20 9.31
C LEU A 62 -4.05 3.90 9.00
N LEU A 63 -4.32 3.04 8.03
CA LEU A 63 -5.68 2.69 7.63
C LEU A 63 -6.39 1.87 8.70
N GLU A 64 -5.70 0.93 9.35
CA GLU A 64 -6.25 0.18 10.50
C GLU A 64 -6.57 1.12 11.68
N ASN A 65 -5.76 2.16 11.91
CA ASN A 65 -6.05 3.17 12.94
C ASN A 65 -7.29 4.01 12.64
N TYR A 66 -7.73 4.13 11.37
CA TYR A 66 -8.96 4.84 11.01
C TYR A 66 -10.23 4.00 11.18
N GLU A 67 -10.10 2.67 11.17
CA GLU A 67 -11.20 1.72 11.38
C GLU A 67 -11.52 1.52 12.87
N ALA A 68 -10.51 1.65 13.76
CA ALA A 68 -10.63 1.46 15.20
C ALA A 68 -11.42 2.55 15.93
#